data_AF-A0AA51M4S7-F1
#
_entry.id   AF-A0AA51M4S7-F1
#
_cell.length_a   1.000
_cell.length_b   1.000
_cell.length_c   1.000
_cell.angle_alpha   90.00
_cell.angle_beta   90.00
_cell.angle_gamma   90.00
#
_symmetry.space_group_name_H-M   'P 1'
#
loop_
_entity.id
_entity.type
_entity.pdbx_description
1 polymer ?
#
loop_
_entity_poly.entity_id
_entity_poly.type
_entity_poly.pdbx_seq_one_letter_code
_entity_poly.pdbx_strand_id
1 'polypeptide(L)'
;MVAEAIVPSVDVGMTIEQIKATQIGMKAVGAGVAVGLTGIGTAVAEMGIGSAAVGAVAENKDMFGVALLFTVIPETIVIFGLVVALLVLFV
;
A
#
# COMPACT_ATOMS: atom_id res chain seq x y z
N MET A 1 4.77 -59.87 -21.47
CA MET A 1 3.50 -59.12 -21.33
C MET A 1 3.03 -59.26 -19.89
N VAL A 2 3.45 -58.35 -19.01
CA VAL A 2 2.62 -57.81 -17.93
C VAL A 2 3.24 -56.45 -17.62
N ALA A 3 2.45 -55.42 -17.85
CA ALA A 3 2.85 -54.03 -17.96
C ALA A 3 3.15 -53.44 -16.57
N GLU A 4 4.25 -52.71 -16.44
CA GLU A 4 4.35 -51.60 -15.48
C GLU A 4 3.29 -50.57 -15.88
N ALA A 5 2.12 -50.69 -15.25
CA ALA A 5 1.08 -49.70 -15.32
C ALA A 5 1.60 -48.43 -14.64
N ILE A 6 2.08 -47.50 -15.47
CA ILE A 6 1.87 -46.05 -15.40
C ILE A 6 1.29 -45.64 -14.04
N VAL A 7 2.18 -45.34 -13.10
CA VAL A 7 1.82 -44.45 -12.00
C VAL A 7 1.40 -43.16 -12.68
N PRO A 8 0.13 -42.72 -12.58
CA PRO A 8 -0.23 -41.43 -13.10
C PRO A 8 0.58 -40.43 -12.27
N SER A 9 1.60 -39.83 -12.87
CA SER A 9 2.16 -38.59 -12.37
C SER A 9 1.00 -37.62 -12.38
N VAL A 10 0.34 -37.50 -11.23
CA VAL A 10 -0.54 -36.37 -10.96
C VAL A 10 0.41 -35.18 -10.97
N ASP A 11 0.54 -34.57 -12.14
CA ASP A 11 1.18 -33.28 -12.31
C ASP A 11 0.25 -32.26 -11.65
N VAL A 12 0.25 -32.24 -10.31
CA VAL A 12 -0.22 -31.10 -9.51
C VAL A 12 0.81 -29.98 -9.72
N GLY A 13 0.90 -29.52 -10.96
CA GLY A 13 2.04 -28.82 -11.54
C GLY A 13 2.05 -27.33 -11.21
N MET A 14 2.13 -26.99 -9.93
CA MET A 14 2.91 -25.81 -9.56
C MET A 14 4.28 -26.30 -9.11
N THR A 15 5.28 -26.16 -9.97
CA THR A 15 6.67 -26.32 -9.54
C THR A 15 6.95 -25.35 -8.39
N ILE A 16 7.87 -25.70 -7.49
CA ILE A 16 8.18 -24.89 -6.31
C ILE A 16 8.57 -23.45 -6.67
N GLU A 17 9.11 -23.23 -7.88
CA GLU A 17 9.40 -21.90 -8.43
C GLU A 17 8.14 -21.09 -8.76
N GLN A 18 7.11 -21.72 -9.34
CA GLN A 18 5.85 -21.05 -9.67
C GLN A 18 5.06 -20.65 -8.41
N ILE A 19 5.14 -21.45 -7.35
CA ILE A 19 4.53 -21.13 -6.05
C ILE A 19 5.18 -19.87 -5.46
N LYS A 20 6.53 -19.81 -5.44
CA LYS A 20 7.27 -18.64 -4.96
C LYS A 20 6.98 -17.39 -5.78
N ALA A 21 6.92 -17.51 -7.11
CA ALA A 21 6.58 -16.40 -8.00
C ALA A 21 5.17 -15.85 -7.71
N THR A 22 4.19 -16.76 -7.51
CA THR A 22 2.81 -16.38 -7.18
C THR A 22 2.72 -15.70 -5.81
N GLN A 23 3.46 -16.19 -4.81
CA GLN A 23 3.52 -15.57 -3.48
C GLN A 23 4.09 -14.14 -3.53
N ILE A 24 5.17 -13.92 -4.29
CA ILE A 24 5.74 -12.58 -4.48
C ILE A 24 4.73 -11.65 -5.17
N GLY A 25 4.05 -12.14 -6.21
CA GLY A 25 3.01 -11.39 -6.90
C GLY A 25 1.87 -10.97 -5.97
N MET A 26 1.38 -11.89 -5.13
CA MET A 26 0.32 -11.59 -4.14
C MET A 26 0.78 -10.59 -3.07
N LYS A 27 2.02 -10.70 -2.58
CA LYS A 27 2.61 -9.71 -1.65
C LYS A 27 2.66 -8.32 -2.27
N ALA A 28 3.09 -8.21 -3.53
CA ALA A 28 3.17 -6.93 -4.23
C ALA A 28 1.79 -6.28 -4.43
N VAL A 29 0.77 -7.07 -4.79
CA VAL A 29 -0.61 -6.58 -4.89
C VAL A 29 -1.12 -6.10 -3.52
N GLY A 30 -0.91 -6.87 -2.46
CA GLY A 30 -1.30 -6.49 -1.10
C GLY A 30 -0.64 -5.19 -0.64
N ALA A 31 0.66 -5.03 -0.91
CA ALA A 31 1.39 -3.80 -0.60
C ALA A 31 0.86 -2.58 -1.38
N GLY A 32 0.57 -2.75 -2.68
CA GLY A 32 -0.01 -1.68 -3.50
C GLY A 32 -1.40 -1.24 -3.03
N VAL A 33 -2.26 -2.18 -2.65
CA VAL A 33 -3.60 -1.87 -2.11
C VAL A 33 -3.51 -1.15 -0.77
N ALA A 34 -2.60 -1.55 0.12
CA ALA A 34 -2.39 -0.90 1.40
C ALA A 34 -2.05 0.59 1.23
N VAL A 35 -1.04 0.91 0.41
CA VAL A 35 -0.66 2.32 0.16
C VAL A 35 -1.74 3.08 -0.61
N GLY A 36 -2.34 2.45 -1.62
CA GLY A 36 -3.34 3.08 -2.47
C GLY A 36 -4.57 3.56 -1.69
N LEU A 37 -5.12 2.71 -0.82
CA LEU A 37 -6.30 3.05 -0.02
C LEU A 37 -5.99 4.11 1.04
N THR A 38 -4.83 4.03 1.71
CA THR A 38 -4.44 5.06 2.68
C THR A 38 -4.14 6.40 2.00
N GLY A 39 -3.56 6.38 0.80
CA GLY A 39 -3.32 7.58 0.00
C GLY A 39 -4.61 8.29 -0.38
N ILE A 40 -5.63 7.54 -0.82
CA ILE A 40 -6.96 8.12 -1.11
C ILE A 40 -7.58 8.71 0.15
N GLY A 41 -7.51 8.00 1.28
CA GLY A 41 -8.03 8.52 2.56
C GLY A 41 -7.34 9.81 3.01
N THR A 42 -6.02 9.88 2.83
CA THR A 42 -5.21 11.08 3.16
C THR A 42 -5.57 12.24 2.25
N ALA A 43 -5.67 12.01 0.93
CA ALA A 43 -6.03 13.05 -0.03
C ALA A 43 -7.42 13.67 0.25
N VAL A 44 -8.40 12.86 0.65
CA VAL A 44 -9.74 13.35 1.03
C VAL A 44 -9.67 14.21 2.29
N ALA A 45 -8.87 13.82 3.28
CA ALA A 45 -8.67 14.61 4.49
C ALA A 45 -7.98 15.96 4.19
N GLU A 46 -6.97 15.96 3.31
CA GLU A 46 -6.17 17.14 3.02
C GLU A 46 -6.83 18.14 2.07
N MET A 47 -7.79 17.73 1.23
CA MET A 47 -8.50 18.64 0.31
C MET A 47 -9.05 19.90 1.02
N GLY A 48 -9.70 19.72 2.17
CA GLY A 48 -10.24 20.83 2.96
C GLY A 48 -9.16 21.60 3.73
N ILE A 49 -8.16 20.88 4.24
CA ILE A 49 -7.08 21.48 5.04
C ILE A 49 -6.21 22.39 4.18
N GLY A 50 -5.83 21.96 2.97
CA GLY A 50 -5.00 22.73 2.06
C GLY A 50 -5.66 24.03 1.60
N SER A 51 -6.95 23.98 1.24
CA SER A 51 -7.70 25.18 0.84
C SER A 51 -7.86 26.18 1.98
N ALA A 52 -8.16 25.71 3.19
CA ALA A 52 -8.24 26.55 4.38
C ALA A 52 -6.86 27.13 4.80
N ALA A 53 -5.81 26.32 4.73
CA ALA A 53 -4.44 26.70 5.04
C ALA A 53 -3.95 27.84 4.13
N VAL A 54 -4.12 27.71 2.82
CA VAL A 54 -3.68 28.74 1.85
C VAL A 54 -4.46 30.04 2.06
N GLY A 55 -5.77 29.97 2.32
CA GLY A 55 -6.58 31.16 2.62
C GLY A 55 -6.14 31.86 3.91
N ALA A 56 -5.90 31.10 4.99
CA ALA A 56 -5.44 31.66 6.27
C ALA A 56 -4.05 32.31 6.16
N VAL A 57 -3.12 31.70 5.42
CA VAL A 57 -1.77 32.23 5.20
C VAL A 57 -1.77 33.47 4.31
N ALA A 58 -2.72 33.56 3.36
CA ALA A 58 -2.89 34.74 2.52
C ALA A 58 -3.32 35.97 3.34
N GLU A 59 -4.18 35.77 4.34
CA GLU A 59 -4.64 36.84 5.26
C GLU A 59 -3.58 37.18 6.31
N ASN A 60 -2.96 36.17 6.93
CA ASN A 60 -1.93 36.35 7.95
C ASN A 60 -0.79 35.33 7.78
N LYS A 61 0.40 35.83 7.46
CA LYS A 61 1.60 35.00 7.25
C LYS A 61 2.07 34.25 8.49
N ASP A 62 1.77 34.77 9.69
CA ASP A 62 2.11 34.09 10.95
C ASP A 62 1.36 32.77 11.11
N MET A 63 0.27 32.57 10.37
CA MET A 63 -0.49 31.32 10.35
C MET A 63 0.21 30.20 9.60
N PHE A 64 1.31 30.45 8.88
CA PHE A 64 2.00 29.43 8.09
C PHE A 64 2.44 28.21 8.91
N GLY A 65 2.97 28.43 10.12
CA GLY A 65 3.37 27.32 11.00
C GLY A 65 2.19 26.47 11.48
N VAL A 66 1.07 27.12 11.81
CA VAL A 66 -0.16 26.45 12.23
C VAL A 66 -0.82 25.71 11.07
N ALA A 67 -0.81 26.31 9.88
CA ALA A 67 -1.28 25.70 8.64
C ALA A 67 -0.51 24.41 8.32
N LEU A 68 0.82 24.43 8.39
CA LEU A 68 1.65 23.23 8.22
C LEU A 68 1.35 22.15 9.26
N LEU A 69 1.12 22.53 10.52
CA LEU A 69 0.78 21.59 11.58
C LEU A 69 -0.52 20.84 11.26
N PHE A 70 -1.55 21.54 10.77
CA PHE A 70 -2.81 20.91 10.41
C PHE A 70 -2.69 20.01 9.17
N THR A 71 -1.84 20.36 8.20
CA THR A 71 -1.58 19.51 7.02
C THR A 71 -0.81 18.23 7.37
N VAL A 72 0.11 18.27 8.34
CA VAL A 72 0.91 17.09 8.72
C VAL A 72 0.11 16.02 9.48
N ILE A 73 -0.99 16.38 10.15
CA ILE A 73 -1.79 15.40 10.92
C ILE A 73 -2.34 14.28 10.00
N PRO A 74 -3.03 14.58 8.88
CA PRO A 74 -3.43 13.58 7.89
C PRO A 74 -2.28 12.74 7.32
N GLU A 75 -1.10 13.32 7.12
CA GLU A 75 0.05 12.62 6.52
C GLU A 75 0.47 11.37 7.30
N THR A 76 0.18 11.31 8.61
CA THR A 76 0.39 10.09 9.42
C THR A 76 -0.39 8.89 8.90
N ILE A 77 -1.55 9.09 8.27
CA ILE A 77 -2.41 8.03 7.73
C ILE A 77 -1.71 7.32 6.57
N VAL A 78 -1.15 8.08 5.61
CA VAL A 78 -0.41 7.49 4.48
C VAL A 78 0.90 6.86 4.93
N ILE A 79 1.57 7.42 5.95
CA ILE A 79 2.79 6.82 6.52
C ILE A 79 2.48 5.44 7.14
N PHE A 80 1.37 5.27 7.85
CA PHE A 80 0.98 3.96 8.37
C PHE A 80 0.70 2.96 7.25
N GLY A 81 0.05 3.38 6.16
CA GLY A 81 -0.14 2.53 4.98
C GLY A 81 1.18 2.12 4.30
N LEU A 82 2.13 3.05 4.22
CA LEU A 82 3.47 2.78 3.72
C LEU A 82 4.21 1.77 4.62
N VAL A 83 4.16 1.93 5.94
CA VAL A 83 4.77 0.98 6.89
C VAL A 83 4.19 -0.42 6.70
N VAL A 84 2.87 -0.56 6.61
CA VAL A 84 2.21 -1.86 6.36
C VAL A 84 2.66 -2.46 5.03
N ALA A 85 2.74 -1.66 3.96
CA ALA A 85 3.22 -2.14 2.67
C ALA A 85 4.67 -2.64 2.71
N LEU A 86 5.55 -1.92 3.41
CA LEU A 86 6.93 -2.35 3.61
C LEU A 86 7.00 -3.66 4.42
N LEU A 87 6.17 -3.80 5.45
CA LEU A 87 6.08 -5.06 6.21
C LEU A 87 5.64 -6.21 5.31
N VAL A 88 4.62 -6.03 4.46
CA VAL A 88 4.15 -7.09 3.54
C VAL A 88 5.21 -7.50 2.51
N LEU A 89 6.04 -6.55 2.07
CA LEU A 89 7.09 -6.81 1.08
C LEU A 89 8.32 -7.50 1.69
N PHE A 90 8.74 -7.07 2.89
CA PHE A 90 10.01 -7.49 3.49
C PHE A 90 9.89 -8.58 4.55
N VAL A 91 8.69 -8.82 5.09
CA VAL A 91 8.36 -9.92 6.02
C VAL A 91 7.58 -10.98 5.25
#